data_AF-A0A5C6EWG5-F1
#
_entry.id   AF-A0A5C6EWG5-F1
#
_cell.length_a   1.000
_cell.length_b   1.000
_cell.length_c   1.000
_cell.angle_alpha   90.00
_cell.angle_beta   90.00
_cell.angle_gamma   90.00
#
_symmetry.space_group_name_H-M   'P 1'
#
loop_
_entity.id
_entity.type
_entity.pdbx_description
1 polymer ?
#
loop_
_entity_poly.entity_id
_entity_poly.type
_entity_poly.pdbx_seq_one_letter_code
_entity_poly.pdbx_strand_id
1 'polypeptide(L)' 'MQMYVNYYDRYVKAGDENKTIGIIPCKDKNKTLVEITLPKDNEQIFTRKYQLYLPSKEELKKQLEG' A
#
# COMPACT_ATOMS: atom_id res chain seq x y z
N MET A 1 4.51 9.90 6.72
CA MET A 1 3.65 9.46 5.61
C MET A 1 2.16 9.48 5.93
N GLN A 2 1.72 9.01 7.10
CA GLN A 2 0.31 9.01 7.49
C GLN A 2 -0.37 10.39 7.38
N MET A 3 0.35 11.46 7.69
CA MET A 3 -0.14 12.83 7.53
C MET A 3 -0.59 13.15 6.10
N TYR A 4 0.18 12.76 5.07
CA TYR A 4 -0.20 12.98 3.68
C TYR A 4 -1.42 12.15 3.26
N VAL A 5 -1.45 10.86 3.61
CA VAL A 5 -2.61 10.00 3.32
C VAL A 5 -3.88 10.56 3.96
N ASN A 6 -3.79 10.96 5.23
CA ASN A 6 -4.92 11.54 5.96
C ASN A 6 -5.32 12.92 5.41
N TYR A 7 -4.37 13.73 4.97
CA TYR A 7 -4.67 15.03 4.39
C TYR A 7 -5.47 14.87 3.09
N TYR A 8 -5.04 13.97 2.21
CA TYR A 8 -5.75 13.73 0.95
C TYR A 8 -7.13 13.13 1.21
N ASP A 9 -7.25 12.14 2.10
CA ASP A 9 -8.55 11.50 2.39
C ASP A 9 -9.56 12.46 3.04
N ARG A 10 -9.09 13.47 3.80
CA ARG A 10 -9.95 14.44 4.50
C ARG A 10 -10.26 15.71 3.72
N TYR A 11 -9.34 16.17 2.88
CA TYR A 11 -9.41 17.54 2.33
C TYR A 11 -9.29 17.62 0.81
N VAL A 12 -8.78 16.59 0.14
CA VAL A 12 -8.55 16.64 -1.32
C VAL A 12 -9.49 15.71 -2.07
N LYS A 13 -9.74 14.54 -1.50
CA LYS A 13 -10.52 13.48 -2.13
C LYS A 13 -11.97 13.90 -2.39
N ALA A 14 -12.48 13.57 -3.57
CA ALA A 14 -13.90 13.72 -3.90
C ALA A 14 -14.77 12.63 -3.24
N GLY A 15 -16.08 12.88 -3.13
CA GLY A 15 -17.00 12.00 -2.39
C GLY A 15 -17.16 10.60 -3.00
N ASP A 16 -16.87 10.44 -4.29
CA ASP A 16 -16.97 9.21 -5.06
C ASP A 16 -15.65 8.43 -5.20
N GLU A 17 -14.55 8.97 -4.65
CA GLU A 17 -13.24 8.32 -4.74
C GLU A 17 -12.97 7.33 -3.59
N ASN A 18 -12.22 6.28 -3.91
CA ASN A 18 -11.73 5.31 -2.94
C ASN A 18 -10.73 5.93 -1.95
N LYS A 19 -10.53 5.30 -0.79
CA LYS A 19 -9.55 5.75 0.22
C LYS A 19 -8.16 5.94 -0.41
N THR A 20 -7.45 6.98 0.03
CA THR A 20 -6.09 7.27 -0.46
C THR A 20 -5.13 6.12 -0.15
N ILE A 21 -4.35 5.69 -1.15
CA ILE A 21 -3.35 4.62 -1.00
C ILE A 21 -1.95 5.25 -0.88
N GLY A 22 -1.24 4.93 0.21
CA GLY A 22 0.17 5.31 0.39
C GLY A 22 1.10 4.17 -0.04
N ILE A 23 2.04 4.45 -0.95
CA ILE A 23 3.06 3.48 -1.39
C ILE A 23 4.41 3.89 -0.81
N ILE A 24 5.10 2.96 -0.16
CA ILE A 24 6.46 3.16 0.36
C ILE A 24 7.40 2.24 -0.41
N PRO A 25 8.27 2.78 -1.28
CA PRO A 25 9.30 1.99 -1.94
C PRO A 25 10.34 1.51 -0.91
N CYS A 26 10.45 0.20 -0.73
CA CYS A 26 11.49 -0.40 0.11
C CYS A 26 12.42 -1.25 -0.77
N LYS A 27 13.73 -0.98 -0.71
CA LYS A 27 14.73 -1.77 -1.45
C LYS A 27 14.77 -3.23 -0.98
N ASP A 28 14.61 -3.44 0.33
CA ASP A 28 14.54 -4.74 0.97
C ASP A 28 13.26 -4.83 1.83
N LYS A 29 12.74 -6.05 2.06
CA LYS A 29 11.55 -6.28 2.91
C LYS A 29 11.87 -6.02 4.40
N ASN A 30 12.09 -4.77 4.78
CA ASN A 30 12.28 -4.37 6.19
C ASN A 30 10.91 -4.20 6.86
N LYS A 31 10.32 -5.32 7.28
CA LYS A 31 9.03 -5.35 7.97
C LYS A 31 9.01 -4.50 9.25
N THR A 32 10.10 -4.52 10.02
CA THR A 32 10.23 -3.77 11.28
C THR A 32 10.08 -2.27 11.06
N LEU A 33 10.72 -1.71 10.02
CA LEU A 33 10.59 -0.29 9.71
C LEU A 33 9.14 0.08 9.34
N VAL A 34 8.45 -0.78 8.59
CA VAL A 34 7.06 -0.56 8.20
C VAL A 34 6.13 -0.61 9.42
N GLU A 35 6.31 -1.60 10.29
CA GLU A 35 5.55 -1.77 11.53
C GLU A 35 5.69 -0.59 12.50
N ILE A 36 6.90 -0.03 12.67
CA ILE A 36 7.10 1.13 13.56
C ILE A 36 6.61 2.45 12.96
N THR A 37 6.51 2.55 11.64
CA THR A 37 6.10 3.79 10.94
C THR A 37 4.59 3.92 10.82
N LEU A 38 3.87 2.80 10.97
CA LEU A 38 2.42 2.73 10.81
C LEU A 38 1.71 2.64 12.18
N PRO A 39 0.48 3.15 12.30
CA PRO A 39 -0.32 2.99 13.51
C PRO A 39 -0.57 1.50 13.77
N LYS A 40 -0.58 1.09 15.05
CA LYS A 40 -0.80 -0.32 15.45
C LYS A 40 -2.09 -0.92 14.90
N ASP A 41 -3.11 -0.09 14.67
CA ASP A 41 -4.45 -0.51 14.23
C ASP A 41 -4.60 -0.52 12.69
N ASN A 42 -3.51 -0.31 11.95
CA ASN A 42 -3.57 -0.22 10.49
C ASN A 42 -3.41 -1.63 9.86
N GLU A 43 -4.52 -2.33 9.68
CA GLU A 43 -4.54 -3.73 9.19
C GLU A 43 -4.31 -3.85 7.66
N GLN A 44 -4.36 -2.76 6.90
CA GLN A 44 -4.25 -2.76 5.43
C GLN A 44 -2.81 -2.65 4.94
N ILE A 45 -1.89 -3.42 5.50
CA ILE A 45 -0.47 -3.42 5.10
C ILE A 45 -0.23 -4.50 4.06
N PHE A 46 -0.20 -4.10 2.79
CA PHE A 46 0.16 -5.00 1.69
C PHE A 46 1.63 -4.82 1.33
N THR A 47 2.47 -5.76 1.76
CA THR A 47 3.88 -5.79 1.36
C THR A 47 4.02 -6.43 -0.02
N ARG A 48 4.00 -5.62 -1.09
CA ARG A 48 4.29 -6.11 -2.45
C ARG A 48 5.76 -5.95 -2.80
N LYS A 49 6.33 -7.00 -3.41
CA LYS A 49 7.68 -6.96 -4.00
C LYS A 49 7.59 -6.12 -5.28
N TYR A 50 8.47 -5.14 -5.42
CA TYR A 50 8.58 -4.38 -6.67
C TYR A 50 9.04 -5.35 -7.78
N GLN A 51 8.25 -5.48 -8.84
CA GLN A 51 8.61 -6.23 -10.03
C GLN A 51 8.90 -5.23 -11.14
N LEU A 52 10.01 -5.40 -11.87
CA LEU A 52 10.39 -4.53 -12.98
C LEU A 52 9.38 -4.59 -14.13
N TYR A 53 8.65 -5.71 -14.22
CA TYR A 53 7.66 -5.98 -15.25
C TYR A 53 6.31 -6.29 -14.59
N LEU A 54 5.24 -5.76 -15.19
CA LEU A 54 3.88 -6.11 -14.80
C LEU A 54 3.65 -7.60 -15.11
N PRO A 55 3.34 -8.45 -14.11
CA PRO A 55 3.08 -9.86 -14.35
C PRO A 55 1.87 -10.05 -15.28
N SER A 56 1.82 -11.19 -15.96
CA SER A 56 0.68 -11.53 -16.81
C SER A 56 -0.61 -11.64 -15.99
N LYS A 57 -1.78 -11.54 -16.65
CA LYS A 57 -3.09 -11.67 -15.97
C LYS A 57 -3.22 -13.00 -15.22
N GLU A 58 -2.65 -14.08 -15.77
CA GLU A 58 -2.68 -15.42 -15.16
C GLU A 58 -1.82 -15.49 -13.89
N GLU A 59 -0.61 -14.94 -13.95
CA GLU A 59 0.28 -14.86 -12.78
C GLU A 59 -0.30 -13.95 -11.69
N LEU A 60 -0.93 -12.84 -12.07
CA LEU A 60 -1.57 -11.93 -11.14
C LEU A 60 -2.75 -12.61 -10.42
N LYS A 61 -3.57 -13.40 -11.13
CA LYS A 61 -4.65 -14.19 -10.51
C LYS A 61 -4.12 -15.19 -9.49
N LYS A 62 -3.09 -15.96 -9.85
CA LYS A 62 -2.44 -16.90 -8.92
C LYS A 62 -1.92 -16.25 -7.64
N GLN A 63 -1.45 -15.00 -7.72
CA GLN A 63 -1.00 -14.23 -6.55
C GLN A 63 -2.14 -13.69 -5.67
N LEU A 64 -3.35 -13.54 -6.21
CA LEU A 64 -4.51 -13.00 -5.49
C LEU A 64 -5.38 -14.10 -4.85
N GLU A 65 -5.30 -15.33 -5.34
CA GLU A 65 -6.06 -16.50 -4.85
C GLU A 65 -5.35 -17.29 -3.74
N GLY A 66 -4.14 -16.86 -3.33
CA GLY A 66 -3.30 -17.51 -2.32
C GLY A 66 -3.27 -16.82 -0.96
#